data_AF-A0A2M9KHM4-F1
#
_entry.id   AF-A0A2M9KHM4-F1
#
_cell.length_a   1.000
_cell.length_b   1.000
_cell.length_c   1.000
_cell.angle_alpha   90.00
_cell.angle_beta   90.00
_cell.angle_gamma   90.00
#
_symmetry.space_group_name_H-M   'P 1'
#
loop_
_entity.id
_entity.type
_entity.pdbx_description
1 polymer ?
#
loop_
_entity_poly.entity_id
_entity_poly.type
_entity_poly.pdbx_seq_one_letter_code
_entity_poly.pdbx_strand_id
1 'polypeptide(L)'
;MLERKRRKDRTEITFVLPADVPPGPVSVVGDFNDWQPGAHELKERKDGSRAVTVALPRERAHAFRYLAAGDYWFNDDSADGHDGHNSRLHT
;
A
#
# COMPACT_ATOMS: atom_id res chain seq x y z
N MET A 1 -1.71 -7.43 2.59
CA MET A 1 -2.67 -8.04 1.63
C MET A 1 -3.08 -6.96 0.65
N LEU A 2 -3.11 -7.29 -0.64
CA LEU A 2 -3.51 -6.37 -1.69
C LEU A 2 -4.85 -6.80 -2.31
N GLU A 3 -5.87 -5.96 -2.22
CA GLU A 3 -7.13 -6.13 -2.95
C GLU A 3 -7.06 -5.30 -4.23
N ARG A 4 -7.55 -5.83 -5.35
CA ARG A 4 -7.50 -5.12 -6.65
C ARG A 4 -8.88 -5.06 -7.28
N LYS A 5 -9.24 -3.88 -7.77
CA LYS A 5 -10.48 -3.65 -8.51
C LYS A 5 -10.20 -2.84 -9.77
N ARG A 6 -10.29 -3.52 -10.92
CA ARG A 6 -10.15 -2.87 -12.23
C ARG A 6 -11.37 -1.99 -12.52
N ARG A 7 -11.13 -0.75 -12.93
CA ARG A 7 -12.11 0.20 -13.46
C ARG A 7 -11.83 0.46 -14.94
N LYS A 8 -12.66 1.29 -15.58
CA LYS A 8 -12.53 1.59 -17.01
C LYS A 8 -11.17 2.24 -17.33
N ASP A 9 -10.75 3.18 -16.49
CA ASP A 9 -9.61 4.10 -16.69
C ASP A 9 -8.44 3.87 -15.71
N ARG A 10 -8.65 3.10 -14.64
CA ARG A 10 -7.69 2.92 -13.54
C ARG A 10 -7.84 1.56 -12.86
N THR A 11 -6.88 1.19 -12.02
CA THR A 11 -6.99 0.06 -11.10
C THR A 11 -6.99 0.62 -9.68
N GLU A 12 -8.05 0.33 -8.93
CA GLU A 12 -8.11 0.63 -7.49
C GLU A 12 -7.39 -0.49 -6.75
N ILE A 13 -6.38 -0.11 -5.98
CA ILE A 13 -5.58 -1.02 -5.18
C ILE A 13 -5.83 -0.67 -3.72
N THR A 14 -6.34 -1.63 -2.97
CA THR A 14 -6.50 -1.46 -1.53
C THR A 14 -5.41 -2.22 -0.79
N PHE A 15 -4.60 -1.46 -0.08
CA PHE A 15 -3.58 -1.97 0.82
C PHE A 15 -4.25 -2.30 2.14
N VAL A 16 -4.14 -3.54 2.61
CA VAL A 16 -4.80 -4.03 3.82
C VAL A 16 -3.77 -4.66 4.74
N LEU A 17 -3.77 -4.22 6.00
CA LEU A 17 -3.00 -4.80 7.08
C LEU A 17 -3.93 -5.25 8.23
N PRO A 18 -3.52 -6.25 9.03
CA PRO A 18 -4.20 -6.56 10.28
C PRO A 18 -4.26 -5.34 11.21
N ALA A 19 -5.23 -5.34 12.12
CA ALA A 19 -5.30 -4.39 13.23
C ALA A 19 -3.95 -4.34 13.96
N ASP A 20 -3.44 -3.14 14.25
CA ASP A 20 -2.29 -2.92 15.13
C ASP A 20 -1.02 -3.74 14.83
N VAL A 21 -0.86 -4.26 13.61
CA VAL A 21 0.35 -4.99 13.18
C VAL A 21 0.92 -4.36 11.91
N PRO A 22 2.05 -3.64 11.98
CA PRO A 22 2.72 -3.14 13.21
C PRO A 22 1.87 -2.10 13.98
N PRO A 23 2.14 -1.86 15.28
CA PRO A 23 1.36 -0.91 16.08
C PRO A 23 1.53 0.53 15.60
N GLY A 24 0.52 1.36 15.84
CA GLY A 24 0.52 2.77 15.48
C GLY A 24 0.21 3.05 14.00
N PRO A 25 0.30 4.32 13.55
CA PRO A 25 -0.03 4.70 12.18
C PRO A 25 0.92 4.04 11.17
N VAL A 26 0.37 3.67 10.02
CA VAL A 26 1.12 3.14 8.88
C VAL A 26 0.68 3.85 7.61
N SER A 27 1.65 4.32 6.84
CA SER A 27 1.43 4.86 5.50
C SER A 27 1.93 3.89 4.44
N VAL A 28 1.21 3.81 3.33
CA VAL A 28 1.80 3.28 2.08
C VAL A 28 2.45 4.42 1.32
N VAL A 29 3.67 4.20 0.85
CA VAL A 29 4.44 5.17 0.08
C VAL A 29 5.02 4.51 -1.15
N GLY A 30 5.09 5.23 -2.25
CA GLY A 30 5.59 4.71 -3.52
C GLY A 30 5.73 5.81 -4.56
N ASP A 31 6.04 5.41 -5.79
CA ASP A 31 6.17 6.35 -6.91
C ASP A 31 4.90 7.19 -7.15
N PHE A 32 3.72 6.66 -6.85
CA PHE A 32 2.42 7.30 -7.05
C PHE A 32 2.11 8.42 -6.06
N ASN A 33 2.92 8.60 -5.02
CA ASN A 33 2.83 9.72 -4.08
C ASN A 33 4.19 10.33 -3.76
N ASP A 34 5.14 10.25 -4.68
CA ASP A 34 6.49 10.79 -4.54
C ASP A 34 7.20 10.34 -3.25
N TRP A 35 6.91 9.12 -2.81
CA TRP A 35 7.42 8.56 -1.55
C TRP A 35 7.10 9.39 -0.30
N GLN A 36 6.01 10.16 -0.32
CA GLN A 36 5.59 11.03 0.78
C GLN A 36 4.78 10.29 1.85
N PRO A 37 5.28 10.16 3.11
CA PRO A 37 4.51 9.62 4.23
C PRO A 37 3.28 10.46 4.56
N GLY A 38 2.23 9.83 5.09
CA GLY A 38 0.99 10.51 5.49
C GLY A 38 0.02 10.82 4.35
N ALA A 39 0.47 10.87 3.09
CA ALA A 39 -0.40 11.07 1.93
C ALA A 39 -1.41 9.91 1.76
N HIS A 40 -1.00 8.70 2.09
CA HIS A 40 -1.85 7.50 2.05
C HIS A 40 -1.71 6.68 3.35
N GLU A 41 -2.22 7.23 4.45
CA GLU A 41 -2.28 6.53 5.74
C GLU A 41 -3.41 5.49 5.78
N LEU A 42 -3.12 4.30 6.31
CA LEU A 42 -4.08 3.22 6.49
C LEU A 42 -5.03 3.55 7.65
N LYS A 43 -6.33 3.46 7.38
CA LYS A 43 -7.38 3.75 8.36
C LYS A 43 -8.10 2.48 8.78
N GLU A 44 -8.52 2.44 10.04
CA GLU A 44 -9.31 1.33 10.57
C GLU A 44 -10.59 1.09 9.77
N ARG A 45 -10.87 -0.18 9.51
CA ARG A 45 -12.10 -0.69 8.91
C ARG A 45 -12.96 -1.32 10.02
N LYS A 46 -14.25 -1.46 9.74
CA LYS A 46 -15.22 -2.07 10.67
C LYS A 46 -14.93 -3.53 11.00
N ASP A 47 -14.20 -4.23 10.13
CA ASP A 47 -13.79 -5.62 10.32
C ASP A 47 -12.54 -5.78 11.21
N GLY A 48 -12.03 -4.68 11.77
CA GLY A 48 -10.84 -4.65 12.60
C GLY A 48 -9.53 -4.59 11.81
N SER A 49 -9.53 -4.73 10.48
CA SER A 49 -8.34 -4.45 9.68
C SER A 49 -8.12 -2.95 9.51
N ARG A 50 -6.98 -2.55 8.92
CA ARG A 50 -6.76 -1.19 8.46
C ARG A 50 -6.38 -1.18 7.00
N ALA A 51 -6.79 -0.14 6.29
CA ALA A 51 -6.60 -0.07 4.86
C ALA A 51 -6.60 1.34 4.28
N VAL A 52 -6.04 1.44 3.08
CA VAL A 52 -6.14 2.62 2.23
C VAL A 52 -6.26 2.19 0.78
N THR A 53 -7.15 2.83 0.02
CA THR A 53 -7.33 2.56 -1.40
C THR A 53 -6.67 3.67 -2.22
N VAL A 54 -5.79 3.27 -3.14
CA VAL A 54 -5.11 4.17 -4.08
C VAL A 54 -5.58 3.83 -5.49
N ALA A 55 -5.93 4.85 -6.27
CA ALA A 55 -6.31 4.68 -7.66
C ALA A 55 -5.11 4.92 -8.57
N LEU A 56 -4.66 3.87 -9.25
CA LEU A 56 -3.44 3.89 -10.07
C LEU A 56 -3.76 3.73 -11.56
N PRO A 57 -2.95 4.30 -12.48
CA PRO A 57 -3.09 4.05 -13.90
C PRO A 57 -3.00 2.55 -14.20
N ARG A 58 -3.73 2.07 -15.20
CA ARG A 58 -3.69 0.66 -15.62
C ARG A 58 -2.40 0.31 -16.35
N GLU A 59 -2.06 -0.97 -16.33
CA GLU A 59 -0.98 -1.58 -17.13
C GLU A 59 0.38 -0.93 -16.84
N ARG A 60 0.61 -0.60 -15.56
CA ARG A 60 1.87 -0.05 -15.07
C ARG A 60 2.41 -0.87 -13.92
N ALA A 61 3.74 -0.82 -13.80
CA ALA A 61 4.43 -1.30 -12.60
C ALA A 61 4.68 -0.12 -11.67
N HIS A 62 4.43 -0.33 -10.39
CA HIS A 62 4.61 0.63 -9.32
C HIS A 62 5.52 0.05 -8.24
N ALA A 63 6.45 0.85 -7.74
CA ALA A 63 7.27 0.54 -6.57
C ALA A 63 6.65 1.19 -5.33
N PHE A 64 6.56 0.43 -4.24
CA PHE A 64 6.01 0.91 -2.98
C PHE A 64 6.62 0.20 -1.76
N ARG A 65 6.44 0.78 -0.57
CA ARG A 65 6.71 0.20 0.75
C ARG A 65 5.73 0.74 1.79
N TYR A 66 5.68 0.08 2.94
CA TYR A 66 5.01 0.61 4.12
C TYR A 66 6.00 1.30 5.06
N LEU A 67 5.57 2.43 5.62
CA LEU A 67 6.24 3.14 6.69
C LEU A 67 5.35 3.17 7.92
N ALA A 68 5.77 2.47 8.98
CA ALA A 68 5.12 2.51 10.29
C ALA A 68 5.77 3.52 11.23
N ALA A 69 5.14 3.72 12.39
CA ALA A 69 5.71 4.50 13.49
C ALA A 69 7.14 4.06 13.84
N GLY A 70 7.96 5.03 14.25
CA GLY A 70 9.37 4.79 14.59
C GLY A 70 10.26 4.50 13.38
N ASP A 71 9.90 5.03 12.21
CA ASP A 71 10.65 4.87 10.95
C ASP A 71 10.85 3.40 10.52
N TYR A 72 9.91 2.54 10.91
CA TYR A 72 9.97 1.11 10.58
C TYR A 72 9.44 0.86 9.17
N TRP A 73 10.34 0.44 8.28
CA TRP A 73 10.05 0.14 6.89
C TRP A 73 9.86 -1.36 6.66
N PHE A 74 8.78 -1.73 5.99
CA PHE A 74 8.51 -3.13 5.64
C PHE A 74 7.78 -3.26 4.29
N ASN A 75 7.81 -4.47 3.76
CA ASN A 75 7.26 -4.82 2.45
C ASN A 75 5.92 -5.54 2.60
N ASP A 76 5.16 -5.65 1.50
CA ASP A 76 3.96 -6.48 1.47
C ASP A 76 4.30 -7.90 0.97
N ASP A 77 4.00 -8.92 1.78
CA ASP A 77 4.21 -10.33 1.40
C ASP A 77 3.35 -10.76 0.20
N SER A 78 2.27 -10.03 -0.09
CA SER A 78 1.38 -10.26 -1.24
C SER A 78 1.67 -9.34 -2.43
N ALA A 79 2.81 -8.65 -2.44
CA ALA A 79 3.29 -7.91 -3.60
C ALA A 79 3.53 -8.85 -4.80
N ASP A 80 3.42 -8.32 -6.02
CA ASP A 80 3.68 -9.09 -7.24
C ASP A 80 5.16 -9.44 -7.42
N GLY A 81 6.03 -8.79 -6.65
CA GLY A 81 7.46 -9.05 -6.62
C GLY A 81 8.19 -8.06 -5.75
N HIS A 82 9.51 -8.17 -5.74
CA HIS A 82 10.41 -7.27 -5.01
C HIS A 82 11.54 -6.83 -5.93
N ASP A 83 11.95 -5.56 -5.79
CA ASP A 83 13.10 -4.98 -6.49
C ASP A 83 13.95 -4.19 -5.51
N GLY A 84 15.10 -4.76 -5.16
CA GLY A 84 15.90 -4.30 -4.04
C GLY A 84 15.09 -4.28 -2.75
N HIS A 85 14.96 -3.10 -2.15
CA HIS A 85 14.21 -2.92 -0.90
C HIS A 85 12.71 -2.72 -1.08
N ASN A 86 12.21 -2.55 -2.31
CA ASN A 86 10.84 -2.13 -2.58
C ASN A 86 9.95 -3.31 -2.99
N SER A 87 8.69 -3.27 -2.58
CA SER A 87 7.63 -4.12 -3.15
C SER A 87 7.24 -3.60 -4.54
N ARG A 88 6.87 -4.52 -5.44
CA ARG A 88 6.34 -4.23 -6.77
C ARG A 88 4.87 -4.59 -6.88
N LEU A 89 4.14 -3.76 -7.61
CA LEU A 89 2.73 -3.92 -7.92
C LEU A 89 2.47 -3.66 -9.40
N HIS A 90 1.70 -4.52 -10.05
CA HIS A 90 1.24 -4.37 -11.43
C HIS A 90 -0.27 -4.13 -11.46
N THR A 91 -0.70 -3.11 -12.20
CA THR A 91 -2.09 -2.63 -12.27
C THR A 91 -2.83 -2.99 -13.55
#